data_AF-A0A4R9LZ03-F1
#
_entry.id   AF-A0A4R9LZ03-F1
#
_cell.length_a   1.000
_cell.length_b   1.000
_cell.length_c   1.000
_cell.angle_alpha   90.00
_cell.angle_beta   90.00
_cell.angle_gamma   90.00
#
_symmetry.space_group_name_H-M   'P 1'
#
loop_
_entity.id
_entity.type
_entity.pdbx_description
1 polymer ?
#
loop_
_entity_poly.entity_id
_entity_poly.type
_entity_poly.pdbx_seq_one_letter_code
_entity_poly.pdbx_strand_id
1 'polypeptide(L)'
;MGEDHTIKAHQHGWNSVAKIKLSDGFPFHPKLSSWFSDYSKIPASTEIEVLEVSCGEASCPTEETLFVWEESGFGRREFRISRKKEKISKMDMDLSWKKFSS
;
A
#
# COMPACT_ATOMS: atom_id res chain seq x y z
N MET A 1 32.94 -29.63 2.75
CA MET A 1 32.89 -28.17 2.60
C MET A 1 31.44 -27.79 2.44
N GLY A 2 30.84 -27.15 3.44
CA GLY A 2 29.45 -26.72 3.40
C GLY A 2 29.38 -25.28 2.97
N GLU A 3 28.61 -25.01 1.92
CA GLU A 3 28.09 -23.68 1.64
C GLU A 3 26.58 -23.84 1.47
N ASP A 4 25.93 -23.80 2.64
CA ASP A 4 24.49 -23.63 2.80
C ASP A 4 24.11 -22.30 2.14
N HIS A 5 23.60 -22.36 0.91
CA HIS A 5 22.94 -21.23 0.28
C HIS A 5 21.62 -20.98 1.01
N THR A 6 21.69 -20.36 2.19
CA THR A 6 20.55 -19.63 2.71
C THR A 6 20.24 -18.54 1.68
N ILE A 7 19.20 -18.71 0.89
CA ILE A 7 18.51 -17.57 0.29
C ILE A 7 18.06 -16.75 1.49
N LYS A 8 18.85 -15.75 1.89
CA LYS A 8 18.41 -14.75 2.86
C LYS A 8 17.21 -14.09 2.20
N ALA A 9 16.01 -14.55 2.54
CA ALA A 9 14.81 -13.77 2.37
C ALA A 9 15.08 -12.47 3.15
N HIS A 10 15.54 -11.43 2.45
CA HIS A 10 15.73 -10.15 3.08
C HIS A 10 14.35 -9.77 3.63
N GLN A 11 14.28 -9.48 4.92
CA GLN A 11 13.02 -9.07 5.51
C GLN A 11 12.74 -7.65 5.04
N HIS A 12 11.91 -7.53 4.02
CA HIS A 12 11.28 -6.29 3.60
C HIS A 12 10.25 -5.88 4.65
N GLY A 13 10.71 -5.18 5.69
CA GLY A 13 9.81 -4.60 6.69
C GLY A 13 8.97 -3.48 6.07
N TRP A 14 7.66 -3.54 6.24
CA TRP A 14 6.78 -2.42 5.95
C TRP A 14 7.08 -1.27 6.90
N ASN A 15 7.37 -0.09 6.37
CA ASN A 15 7.61 1.11 7.16
C ASN A 15 6.35 1.98 7.12
N SER A 16 5.77 2.28 8.29
CA SER A 16 4.67 3.24 8.37
C SER A 16 5.20 4.63 8.00
N VAL A 17 4.70 5.21 6.92
CA VAL A 17 5.15 6.49 6.38
C VAL A 17 4.12 7.59 6.50
N ALA A 18 2.86 7.25 6.71
CA ALA A 18 1.79 8.20 6.97
C ALA A 18 0.60 7.52 7.66
N LYS A 19 -0.14 8.30 8.43
CA LYS A 19 -1.45 7.92 8.95
C LYS A 19 -2.39 9.09 8.71
N ILE A 20 -3.40 8.90 7.87
CA ILE A 20 -4.26 10.00 7.40
C ILE A 20 -5.73 9.59 7.42
N LYS A 21 -6.65 10.55 7.54
CA LYS A 21 -8.05 10.26 7.26
C LYS A 21 -8.33 10.40 5.77
N LEU A 22 -9.22 9.57 5.24
CA LEU A 22 -9.60 9.65 3.83
C LEU A 22 -10.12 11.05 3.44
N SER A 23 -10.85 11.71 4.36
CA SER A 23 -11.33 13.10 4.23
C SER A 23 -10.22 14.15 4.11
N ASP A 24 -9.10 13.97 4.81
CA ASP A 24 -7.98 14.93 4.77
C ASP A 24 -7.21 14.84 3.44
N GLY A 25 -7.37 13.73 2.72
CA GLY A 25 -6.67 13.47 1.48
C GLY A 25 -5.22 13.08 1.69
N PHE A 26 -4.58 12.60 0.63
CA PHE A 26 -3.19 12.17 0.67
C PHE A 26 -2.29 13.34 0.25
N PRO A 27 -1.48 13.93 1.16
CA PRO A 27 -0.66 15.12 0.85
C PRO A 27 0.42 14.85 -0.20
N PHE A 28 0.83 13.60 -0.36
CA PHE A 28 1.79 13.13 -1.35
C PHE A 28 1.14 12.70 -2.68
N HIS A 29 -0.19 12.59 -2.73
CA HIS A 29 -0.89 12.16 -3.94
C HIS A 29 -2.33 12.69 -3.99
N PRO A 30 -2.57 13.90 -4.55
CA PRO A 30 -3.84 14.63 -4.39
C PRO A 30 -5.06 13.91 -5.00
N LYS A 31 -4.87 13.01 -5.96
CA LYS A 31 -5.96 12.25 -6.59
C LYS A 31 -6.30 10.94 -5.88
N LEU A 32 -5.47 10.50 -4.94
CA LEU A 32 -5.57 9.15 -4.37
C LEU A 32 -6.82 8.97 -3.51
N SER A 33 -7.22 9.99 -2.76
CA SER A 33 -8.45 9.99 -1.94
C SER A 33 -9.71 9.93 -2.78
N SER A 34 -9.73 10.65 -3.91
CA SER A 34 -10.81 10.55 -4.88
C SER A 34 -10.91 9.13 -5.43
N TRP A 35 -9.79 8.50 -5.81
CA TRP A 35 -9.83 7.13 -6.34
C TRP A 35 -10.28 6.12 -5.27
N PHE A 36 -9.77 6.21 -4.04
CA PHE A 36 -10.26 5.38 -2.94
C PHE A 36 -11.77 5.53 -2.74
N SER A 37 -12.31 6.75 -2.86
CA SER A 37 -13.74 7.00 -2.72
C SER A 37 -14.57 6.49 -3.91
N ASP A 38 -14.00 6.47 -5.12
CA ASP A 38 -14.62 5.87 -6.31
C ASP A 38 -14.76 4.35 -6.19
N TYR A 39 -13.72 3.70 -5.67
CA TYR A 39 -13.63 2.24 -5.63
C TYR A 39 -14.22 1.61 -4.36
N SER A 40 -14.24 2.36 -3.26
CA SER A 40 -14.60 1.86 -1.94
C SER A 40 -15.80 2.61 -1.35
N LYS A 41 -16.50 1.95 -0.44
CA LYS A 41 -17.52 2.60 0.41
C LYS A 41 -16.96 2.96 1.78
N ILE A 42 -15.64 3.13 1.88
CA ILE A 42 -14.96 3.44 3.13
C ILE A 42 -15.42 4.82 3.60
N PRO A 43 -15.87 4.96 4.86
CA PRO A 43 -16.31 6.25 5.36
C PRO A 43 -15.15 7.24 5.35
N ALA A 44 -15.43 8.50 5.01
CA ALA A 44 -14.38 9.50 4.85
C ALA A 44 -13.59 9.79 6.14
N SER A 45 -14.18 9.52 7.31
CA SER A 45 -13.52 9.60 8.62
C SER A 45 -12.56 8.44 8.91
N THR A 46 -12.47 7.43 8.03
CA THR A 46 -11.62 6.26 8.23
C THR A 46 -10.16 6.67 8.18
N GLU A 47 -9.41 6.21 9.17
CA GLU A 47 -7.97 6.37 9.23
C GLU A 47 -7.29 5.28 8.40
N ILE A 48 -6.50 5.72 7.42
CA ILE A 48 -5.72 4.89 6.53
C ILE A 48 -4.26 5.06 6.92
N GLU A 49 -3.66 3.98 7.40
CA GLU A 49 -2.23 3.86 7.57
C GLU A 49 -1.59 3.49 6.23
N VAL A 50 -0.55 4.21 5.86
CA VAL A 50 0.19 4.03 4.62
C VAL A 50 1.56 3.52 4.99
N LEU A 51 1.86 2.30 4.57
CA LEU A 51 3.17 1.70 4.73
C LEU A 51 3.88 1.62 3.38
N GLU A 52 5.18 1.84 3.39
CA GLU A 52 6.01 1.66 2.21
C GLU A 52 7.11 0.66 2.50
N VAL A 53 7.45 -0.10 1.47
CA VAL A 53 8.68 -0.87 1.45
C VAL A 53 9.48 -0.46 0.22
N SER A 54 10.76 -0.18 0.46
CA SER A 54 11.72 0.11 -0.60
C SER A 54 12.99 -0.67 -0.32
N CYS A 55 13.44 -1.43 -1.30
CA CYS A 55 14.75 -2.06 -1.27
C CYS A 55 15.72 -1.19 -2.06
N GLY A 56 16.80 -0.74 -1.42
CA GLY A 56 17.85 0.05 -2.06
C GLY A 56 18.83 -0.80 -2.89
N GLU A 57 18.64 -2.12 -2.92
CA GLU A 57 19.51 -3.04 -3.65
C GLU A 57 19.15 -2.99 -5.14
N ALA A 58 20.15 -2.77 -6.00
CA ALA A 58 19.95 -2.68 -7.47
C ALA A 58 19.29 -3.93 -8.08
N SER A 59 19.38 -5.08 -7.38
CA SER A 59 18.79 -6.36 -7.77
C SER A 59 17.37 -6.59 -7.20
N CYS A 60 16.89 -5.74 -6.29
CA CYS A 60 15.55 -5.82 -5.71
C CYS A 60 14.78 -4.52 -6.01
N PRO A 61 14.11 -4.41 -7.18
CA PRO A 61 13.28 -3.26 -7.52
C PRO A 61 11.92 -3.29 -6.77
N THR A 62 11.95 -3.62 -5.47
CA THR A 62 10.73 -3.71 -4.66
C THR A 62 10.44 -2.34 -4.07
N GLU A 63 9.60 -1.59 -4.76
CA GLU A 63 9.01 -0.34 -4.29
C GLU A 63 7.48 -0.52 -4.22
N GLU A 64 6.95 -0.65 -3.01
CA GLU A 64 5.52 -0.96 -2.84
C GLU A 64 4.90 -0.12 -1.72
N THR A 65 3.61 0.12 -1.87
CA THR A 65 2.77 0.83 -0.89
C THR A 65 1.66 -0.10 -0.43
N LEU A 66 1.46 -0.17 0.88
CA LEU A 66 0.37 -0.88 1.52
C LEU A 66 -0.51 0.14 2.24
N PHE A 67 -1.79 0.14 1.93
CA PHE A 67 -2.80 0.91 2.64
C PHE A 67 -3.52 -0.03 3.60
N VAL A 68 -3.57 0.34 4.87
CA VAL A 68 -4.18 -0.45 5.93
C VAL A 68 -5.23 0.38 6.63
N TRP A 69 -6.43 -0.17 6.80
CA TRP A 69 -7.49 0.46 7.57
C TRP A 69 -8.35 -0.59 8.26
N GLU A 70 -9.07 -0.17 9.29
CA GLU A 70 -10.10 -0.99 9.93
C GLU A 70 -11.44 -0.76 9.24
N GLU A 71 -12.06 -1.84 8.74
CA GLU A 71 -13.38 -1.82 8.12
C GLU A 71 -14.41 -2.48 9.05
N SER A 72 -15.44 -1.73 9.43
CA SER A 72 -16.48 -2.23 10.33
C SER A 72 -17.15 -3.47 9.75
N GLY A 73 -17.12 -4.58 10.49
CA GLY A 73 -17.68 -5.87 10.06
C GLY A 73 -16.75 -6.77 9.24
N PHE A 74 -15.63 -6.24 8.73
CA PHE A 74 -14.63 -7.01 7.97
C PHE A 74 -13.27 -7.08 8.68
N GLY A 75 -13.02 -6.21 9.66
CA GLY A 75 -11.76 -6.13 10.40
C GLY A 75 -10.68 -5.38 9.62
N ARG A 76 -9.42 -5.72 9.88
CA ARG A 76 -8.26 -5.11 9.22
C ARG A 76 -8.26 -5.42 7.72
N ARG A 77 -8.23 -4.37 6.91
CA ARG A 77 -8.11 -4.44 5.45
C ARG A 77 -6.72 -4.00 5.02
N GLU A 78 -6.18 -4.70 4.03
CA GLU A 78 -4.84 -4.51 3.52
C GLU A 78 -4.90 -4.41 1.99
N PHE A 79 -4.56 -3.24 1.46
CA PHE A 79 -4.60 -2.95 0.03
C PHE A 79 -3.21 -2.59 -0.47
N ARG A 80 -2.64 -3.50 -1.27
CA ARG A 80 -1.25 -3.40 -1.73
C ARG A 80 -1.20 -2.92 -3.18
N ILE A 81 -0.31 -1.96 -3.44
CA ILE A 81 0.05 -1.50 -4.77
C ILE A 81 1.56 -1.62 -4.95
N SER A 82 2.00 -2.26 -6.02
CA SER A 82 3.43 -2.43 -6.35
C SER A 82 4.05 -1.18 -6.99
N ARG A 83 3.86 -0.03 -6.35
CA ARG A 83 4.45 1.28 -6.65
C ARG A 83 4.67 2.06 -5.35
N LYS A 84 5.64 2.99 -5.34
CA LYS A 84 5.74 4.03 -4.29
C LYS A 84 4.50 4.92 -4.26
N LYS A 85 4.15 5.44 -3.08
CA LYS A 85 2.91 6.19 -2.84
C LYS A 85 2.76 7.42 -3.75
N GLU A 86 3.88 8.04 -4.10
CA GLU A 86 3.98 9.23 -4.95
C GLU A 86 3.83 8.91 -6.45
N LYS A 87 4.03 7.64 -6.84
CA LYS A 87 4.05 7.18 -8.24
C LYS A 87 2.83 6.34 -8.63
N ILE A 88 1.85 6.19 -7.73
CA ILE A 88 0.64 5.39 -7.99
C ILE A 88 -0.18 6.04 -9.10
N SER A 89 -0.42 5.33 -10.20
CA SER A 89 -1.34 5.81 -11.24
C SER A 89 -2.75 5.26 -11.03
N LYS A 90 -3.75 5.86 -11.70
CA LYS A 90 -5.13 5.38 -11.68
C LYS A 90 -5.25 3.92 -12.17
N MET A 91 -4.41 3.52 -13.13
CA MET A 91 -4.38 2.13 -13.62
C MET A 91 -3.82 1.16 -12.56
N ASP A 92 -2.78 1.55 -11.82
CA ASP A 92 -2.25 0.72 -10.71
C ASP A 92 -3.33 0.52 -9.63
N MET A 93 -4.08 1.59 -9.31
CA MET A 93 -5.22 1.55 -8.39
C MET A 93 -6.30 0.58 -8.90
N ASP A 94 -6.74 0.73 -10.15
CA ASP A 94 -7.79 -0.11 -10.76
C ASP A 94 -7.43 -1.61 -10.76
N LEU A 95 -6.21 -1.93 -11.22
CA LEU A 95 -5.73 -3.31 -11.29
C LEU A 95 -5.56 -3.93 -9.90
N SER A 96 -5.06 -3.15 -8.93
CA SER A 96 -4.91 -3.62 -7.56
C SER A 96 -6.27 -3.79 -6.88
N TRP A 97 -7.21 -2.86 -7.13
CA TRP A 97 -8.55 -2.90 -6.52
C TRP A 97 -9.36 -4.10 -7.02
N LYS A 98 -9.30 -4.37 -8.33
CA LYS A 98 -9.89 -5.59 -8.91
C LYS A 98 -9.41 -6.86 -8.24
N LYS A 99 -8.13 -6.93 -7.86
CA LYS A 99 -7.57 -8.08 -7.13
C LYS A 99 -8.01 -8.11 -5.67
N PHE A 100 -8.12 -6.95 -5.03
CA PHE A 100 -8.54 -6.82 -3.63
C PHE A 100 -10.03 -7.14 -3.41
N SER A 101 -10.88 -6.80 -4.38
CA SER A 101 -12.33 -7.04 -4.31
C SER A 101 -12.77 -8.38 -4.95
N SER A 102 -11.82 -9.19 -5.44
CA SER A 102 -12.09 -10.47 -6.09
C SER A 102 -12.27 -11.62 -5.10
#